data_AF-A0A844M9M6-F1
#
_entry.id   AF-A0A844M9M6-F1
#
_cell.length_a   1.000
_cell.length_b   1.000
_cell.length_c   1.000
_cell.angle_alpha   90.00
_cell.angle_beta   90.00
_cell.angle_gamma   90.00
#
_symmetry.space_group_name_H-M   'P 1'
#
loop_
_entity.id
_entity.type
_entity.pdbx_description
1 polymer ?
#
loop_
_entity_poly.entity_id
_entity_poly.type
_entity_poly.pdbx_seq_one_letter_code
_entity_poly.pdbx_strand_id
1 'polypeptide(L)'
;MYLGTECGDSEQSLQLTRQAFENEQAAAALIANQLDAEPTRSVLHRSAATLAVNCGELQAAERLIATALSGNPPTEIAEELKDLFIQINLRPYLQRHGISIDNEQINALILKNA
;
A
#
# COMPACT_ATOMS: atom_id res chain seq x y z
N MET A 1 28.36 -27.02 2.83
CA MET A 1 27.75 -26.28 3.95
C MET A 1 27.78 -24.81 3.58
N TYR A 2 26.68 -24.27 3.07
CA TYR A 2 26.50 -22.83 2.80
C TYR A 2 25.13 -22.46 3.37
N LEU A 3 25.12 -21.90 4.57
CA LEU A 3 23.93 -21.32 5.18
C LEU A 3 24.38 -20.04 5.88
N GLY A 4 23.80 -18.92 5.47
CA GLY A 4 23.77 -17.72 6.30
C GLY A 4 24.23 -16.44 5.62
N THR A 5 23.36 -15.85 4.78
CA THR A 5 23.23 -14.38 4.63
C THR A 5 21.87 -14.04 4.03
N GLU A 6 20.76 -14.24 4.76
CA GLU A 6 19.44 -13.74 4.32
C GLU A 6 18.68 -12.95 5.42
N CYS A 7 19.19 -12.90 6.66
CA CYS A 7 18.56 -12.12 7.74
C CYS A 7 19.04 -10.66 7.85
N GLY A 8 20.30 -10.36 7.50
CA GLY A 8 20.84 -9.00 7.64
C GLY A 8 20.27 -7.99 6.63
N ASP A 9 19.94 -8.45 5.43
CA ASP A 9 19.40 -7.60 4.35
C ASP A 9 17.91 -7.27 4.58
N SER A 10 17.15 -8.24 5.12
CA SER A 10 15.73 -8.09 5.42
C SER A 10 15.45 -7.05 6.51
N GLU A 11 16.29 -6.99 7.57
CA GLU A 11 16.12 -5.99 8.63
C GLU A 11 16.49 -4.57 8.17
N GLN A 12 17.56 -4.42 7.39
CA GLN A 12 17.95 -3.13 6.82
C GLN A 12 16.94 -2.64 5.77
N SER A 13 16.46 -3.54 4.91
CA SER A 13 15.41 -3.25 3.93
C SER A 13 14.13 -2.80 4.61
N LEU A 14 13.74 -3.43 5.72
CA LEU A 14 12.57 -3.03 6.49
C LEU A 14 12.75 -1.67 7.17
N GLN A 15 13.96 -1.37 7.69
CA GLN A 15 14.27 -0.05 8.24
C GLN A 15 14.22 1.06 7.17
N LEU A 16 14.79 0.81 5.98
CA LEU A 16 14.75 1.75 4.87
C LEU A 16 13.33 1.94 4.34
N THR A 17 12.55 0.86 4.24
CA THR A 17 11.13 0.92 3.84
C THR A 17 10.32 1.73 4.85
N ARG A 18 10.58 1.57 6.14
CA ARG A 18 9.93 2.34 7.20
C ARG A 18 10.30 3.83 7.13
N GLN A 19 11.57 4.16 6.92
CA GLN A 19 12.00 5.55 6.74
C GLN A 19 11.38 6.18 5.49
N ALA A 20 11.32 5.44 4.38
CA ALA A 20 10.65 5.88 3.17
C ALA A 20 9.15 6.11 3.44
N PHE A 21 8.51 5.20 4.17
CA PHE A 21 7.11 5.34 4.58
C PHE A 21 6.87 6.63 5.37
N GLU A 22 7.70 6.90 6.39
CA GLU A 22 7.58 8.11 7.21
C GLU A 22 7.77 9.39 6.40
N ASN A 23 8.73 9.40 5.48
CA ASN A 23 8.98 10.54 4.59
C ASN A 23 7.81 10.78 3.62
N GLU A 24 7.32 9.73 2.97
CA GLU A 24 6.19 9.80 2.03
C GLU A 24 4.90 10.20 2.75
N GLN A 25 4.67 9.66 3.95
CA GLN A 25 3.52 10.05 4.77
C GLN A 25 3.61 11.52 5.19
N ALA A 26 4.78 12.00 5.61
CA ALA A 26 4.98 13.40 5.95
C ALA A 26 4.76 14.31 4.74
N ALA A 27 5.28 13.94 3.57
CA ALA A 27 5.08 14.68 2.33
C ALA A 27 3.60 14.71 1.92
N ALA A 28 2.92 13.56 1.97
CA ALA A 28 1.49 13.43 1.73
C ALA A 28 0.66 14.31 2.69
N ALA A 29 1.03 14.37 3.97
CA ALA A 29 0.36 15.20 4.97
C ALA A 29 0.51 16.70 4.69
N LEU A 30 1.66 17.15 4.18
CA LEU A 30 1.90 18.56 3.84
C LEU A 30 0.97 19.04 2.70
N ILE A 31 0.66 18.16 1.75
CA ILE A 31 -0.21 18.48 0.60
C ILE A 31 -1.60 17.87 0.72
N ALA A 32 -1.96 17.29 1.87
CA ALA A 32 -3.23 16.61 2.09
C ALA A 32 -4.45 17.50 1.82
N ASN A 33 -4.36 18.78 2.20
CA ASN A 33 -5.43 19.77 2.01
C ASN A 33 -5.36 20.48 0.65
N GLN A 34 -4.34 20.20 -0.18
CA GLN A 34 -4.15 20.83 -1.48
C GLN A 34 -4.78 19.93 -2.56
N LEU A 35 -6.09 20.08 -2.74
CA LEU A 35 -6.83 19.33 -3.75
C LEU A 35 -6.40 19.67 -5.18
N ASP A 36 -5.90 20.88 -5.41
CA ASP A 36 -5.35 21.32 -6.70
C ASP A 36 -3.94 20.79 -6.99
N ALA A 37 -3.27 20.17 -6.01
CA ALA A 37 -1.95 19.55 -6.18
C ALA A 37 -2.03 18.13 -6.76
N GLU A 38 -3.15 17.77 -7.40
CA GLU A 38 -3.25 16.54 -8.17
C GLU A 38 -2.42 16.64 -9.44
N PRO A 39 -1.75 15.55 -9.87
CA PRO A 39 -1.83 14.19 -9.33
C PRO A 39 -0.87 13.91 -8.17
N THR A 40 0.00 14.86 -7.82
CA THR A 40 1.08 14.69 -6.84
C THR A 40 0.55 14.22 -5.48
N ARG A 41 -0.58 14.77 -5.01
CA ARG A 41 -1.22 14.34 -3.76
C ARG A 41 -1.55 12.85 -3.77
N SER A 42 -2.25 12.39 -4.81
CA SER A 42 -2.66 10.99 -4.90
C SER A 42 -1.48 10.04 -5.12
N VAL A 43 -0.45 10.48 -5.84
CA VAL A 43 0.79 9.71 -6.03
C VAL A 43 1.53 9.51 -4.71
N LEU A 44 1.72 10.55 -3.89
CA LEU A 44 2.38 10.43 -2.59
C LEU A 44 1.60 9.52 -1.63
N HIS A 45 0.27 9.65 -1.61
CA HIS A 45 -0.56 8.76 -0.78
C HIS A 45 -0.50 7.31 -1.26
N ARG A 46 -0.48 7.06 -2.58
CA ARG A 46 -0.31 5.73 -3.15
C ARG A 46 1.02 5.12 -2.71
N SER A 47 2.13 5.87 -2.87
CA SER A 47 3.46 5.44 -2.44
C SER A 47 3.52 5.13 -0.96
N ALA A 48 2.99 6.03 -0.11
CA ALA A 48 2.91 5.81 1.33
C ALA A 48 2.08 4.57 1.69
N ALA A 49 0.95 4.34 1.00
CA ALA A 49 0.12 3.16 1.23
C ALA A 49 0.84 1.86 0.84
N THR A 50 1.53 1.82 -0.29
CA THR A 50 2.34 0.65 -0.71
C THR A 50 3.42 0.32 0.31
N LEU A 51 4.14 1.35 0.81
CA LEU A 51 5.18 1.15 1.81
C LEU A 51 4.59 0.68 3.15
N ALA A 52 3.43 1.20 3.55
CA ALA A 52 2.71 0.73 4.73
C ALA A 52 2.34 -0.75 4.61
N VAL A 53 1.86 -1.21 3.45
CA VAL A 53 1.58 -2.64 3.21
C VAL A 53 2.85 -3.48 3.36
N ASN A 54 3.97 -3.03 2.78
CA ASN A 54 5.26 -3.72 2.88
C ASN A 54 5.78 -3.79 4.32
N CYS A 55 5.50 -2.77 5.13
CA CYS A 55 5.81 -2.77 6.57
C CYS A 55 4.83 -3.59 7.42
N GLY A 56 3.75 -4.13 6.84
CA GLY A 56 2.69 -4.85 7.57
C GLY A 56 1.67 -3.93 8.27
N GLU A 57 1.75 -2.63 8.06
CA GLU A 57 0.87 -1.60 8.66
C GLU A 57 -0.42 -1.43 7.85
N LEU A 58 -1.23 -2.49 7.76
CA LEU A 58 -2.43 -2.54 6.93
C LEU A 58 -3.46 -1.45 7.27
N GLN A 59 -3.62 -1.11 8.55
CA GLN A 59 -4.54 -0.04 8.98
C GLN A 59 -4.07 1.34 8.51
N ALA A 60 -2.76 1.59 8.52
CA ALA A 60 -2.20 2.84 8.04
C ALA A 60 -2.36 2.95 6.52
N ALA A 61 -2.10 1.86 5.79
CA ALA A 61 -2.31 1.78 4.36
C ALA A 61 -3.76 2.09 3.97
N GLU A 62 -4.73 1.47 4.66
CA GLU A 62 -6.17 1.70 4.41
C GLU A 62 -6.55 3.18 4.58
N ARG A 63 -6.10 3.82 5.66
CA ARG A 63 -6.36 5.24 5.93
C ARG A 63 -5.77 6.14 4.84
N LEU A 64 -4.56 5.84 4.38
CA LEU A 64 -3.89 6.59 3.32
C LEU A 64 -4.63 6.47 2.00
N ILE A 65 -5.09 5.26 1.66
CA ILE A 65 -5.87 5.00 0.46
C ILE A 65 -7.21 5.73 0.50
N ALA A 66 -7.93 5.64 1.62
CA ALA A 66 -9.20 6.33 1.79
C ALA A 66 -9.04 7.87 1.68
N THR A 67 -7.95 8.40 2.25
CA THR A 67 -7.62 9.83 2.16
C THR A 67 -7.34 10.25 0.71
N ALA A 68 -6.57 9.45 -0.04
CA ALA A 68 -6.30 9.71 -1.45
C ALA A 68 -7.58 9.69 -2.30
N LEU A 69 -8.41 8.66 -2.13
CA LEU A 69 -9.68 8.48 -2.84
C LEU A 69 -10.73 9.54 -2.48
N SER A 70 -10.64 10.17 -1.31
CA SER A 70 -11.58 11.20 -0.86
C SER A 70 -11.45 12.55 -1.59
N GLY A 71 -10.33 12.78 -2.29
CA GLY A 71 -10.18 13.96 -3.13
C GLY A 71 -10.49 13.67 -4.60
N ASN A 72 -9.64 14.16 -5.51
CA ASN A 72 -9.84 14.00 -6.96
C ASN A 72 -8.63 13.32 -7.64
N PRO A 73 -8.28 12.07 -7.25
CA PRO A 73 -7.22 11.33 -7.91
C PRO A 73 -7.54 11.15 -9.40
N PRO A 74 -6.54 11.23 -10.30
CA PRO A 74 -6.71 10.82 -11.68
C PRO A 74 -7.08 9.33 -11.76
N THR A 75 -7.81 8.95 -12.81
CA THR A 75 -8.39 7.60 -12.96
C THR A 75 -7.37 6.48 -12.75
N GLU A 76 -6.20 6.57 -13.39
CA GLU A 76 -5.14 5.55 -13.28
C GLU A 76 -4.70 5.32 -11.83
N ILE A 77 -4.51 6.42 -11.08
CA ILE A 77 -4.10 6.34 -9.66
C ILE A 77 -5.26 5.86 -8.79
N ALA A 78 -6.49 6.26 -9.10
CA ALA A 78 -7.67 5.79 -8.39
C ALA A 78 -7.88 4.27 -8.57
N GLU A 79 -7.56 3.72 -9.74
CA GLU A 79 -7.57 2.28 -10.00
C GLU A 79 -6.50 1.57 -9.19
N GLU A 80 -5.24 2.02 -9.24
CA GLU A 80 -4.17 1.44 -8.42
C GLU A 80 -4.50 1.46 -6.92
N LEU A 81 -5.08 2.56 -6.41
CA LEU A 81 -5.49 2.69 -5.01
C LEU A 81 -6.60 1.69 -4.64
N LYS A 82 -7.56 1.44 -5.54
CA LYS A 82 -8.62 0.44 -5.33
C LYS A 82 -8.06 -0.97 -5.33
N ASP A 83 -7.13 -1.28 -6.22
CA ASP A 83 -6.46 -2.59 -6.25
C ASP A 83 -5.71 -2.84 -4.94
N LEU A 84 -4.99 -1.83 -4.45
CA LEU A 84 -4.31 -1.87 -3.15
C LEU A 84 -5.31 -2.07 -2.00
N PHE A 85 -6.43 -1.35 -2.02
CA PHE A 85 -7.48 -1.50 -1.01
C PHE A 85 -8.06 -2.93 -0.99
N ILE A 86 -8.33 -3.50 -2.16
CA ILE A 86 -8.82 -4.87 -2.30
C ILE A 86 -7.76 -5.83 -1.76
N GLN A 87 -6.48 -5.67 -2.12
CA GLN A 87 -5.42 -6.54 -1.63
C GLN A 87 -5.34 -6.58 -0.09
N ILE A 88 -5.49 -5.41 0.55
CA ILE A 88 -5.45 -5.28 2.02
C ILE A 88 -6.69 -5.90 2.69
N ASN A 89 -7.88 -5.67 2.13
CA ASN A 89 -9.15 -6.03 2.78
C ASN A 89 -9.69 -7.42 2.40
N LEU A 90 -9.35 -7.92 1.22
CA LEU A 90 -9.88 -9.18 0.69
C LEU A 90 -9.44 -10.38 1.53
N ARG A 91 -8.17 -10.40 1.95
CA ARG A 91 -7.60 -11.48 2.76
C ARG A 91 -8.29 -11.62 4.14
N PRO A 92 -8.38 -10.56 4.98
CA PRO A 92 -9.09 -10.64 6.25
C PRO A 92 -10.60 -10.86 6.07
N TYR A 93 -11.20 -10.34 5.00
CA TYR A 93 -12.60 -10.62 4.67
C TYR A 93 -12.84 -12.11 4.42
N LEU A 94 -12.05 -12.73 3.54
CA LEU A 94 -12.19 -14.15 3.21
C LEU A 94 -11.85 -15.06 4.39
N GLN A 95 -10.85 -14.71 5.19
CA GLN A 95 -10.54 -15.42 6.44
C GLN A 95 -11.71 -15.45 7.42
N ARG A 96 -12.44 -14.33 7.57
CA ARG A 96 -13.67 -14.28 8.39
C ARG A 96 -14.77 -15.19 7.86
N HIS A 97 -14.78 -15.48 6.57
CA HIS A 97 -15.72 -16.39 5.91
C HIS A 97 -15.19 -17.83 5.79
N GLY A 98 -14.06 -18.16 6.42
CA GLY A 98 -13.48 -19.51 6.41
C GLY A 98 -12.77 -19.89 5.11
N ILE A 99 -12.46 -18.90 4.26
CA ILE A 99 -11.74 -19.09 2.99
C ILE A 99 -10.29 -18.66 3.20
N SER A 100 -9.35 -19.60 3.11
CA SER A 100 -7.91 -19.30 3.15
C SER A 100 -7.41 -18.99 1.75
N ILE A 101 -7.03 -17.73 1.51
CA ILE A 101 -6.45 -17.28 0.24
C ILE A 101 -5.07 -16.67 0.47
N ASP A 102 -4.14 -16.97 -0.42
CA ASP A 102 -2.77 -16.44 -0.38
C ASP A 102 -2.59 -15.18 -1.20
N ASN A 103 -1.55 -14.39 -0.90
CA ASN A 103 -1.24 -13.15 -1.64
C ASN A 103 -1.07 -13.41 -3.15
N GLU A 104 -0.50 -14.56 -3.53
CA GLU A 104 -0.38 -14.96 -4.94
C GLU A 104 -1.74 -15.15 -5.61
N GLN A 105 -2.70 -15.75 -4.90
CA GLN A 105 -4.04 -15.99 -5.40
C GLN A 105 -4.84 -14.67 -5.50
N ILE A 106 -4.66 -13.76 -4.54
CA ILE A 106 -5.22 -12.41 -4.60
C ILE A 106 -4.66 -11.64 -5.80
N ASN A 107 -3.34 -11.64 -5.97
CA ASN A 107 -2.69 -10.98 -7.11
C ASN A 107 -3.16 -11.56 -8.44
N ALA A 108 -3.37 -12.87 -8.53
CA ALA A 108 -3.92 -13.51 -9.73
C ALA A 108 -5.36 -13.09 -10.05
N LEU A 109 -6.17 -12.74 -9.04
CA LEU A 109 -7.54 -12.22 -9.24
C LEU A 109 -7.53 -10.77 -9.72
N ILE A 110 -6.62 -9.96 -9.19
CA ILE A 110 -6.46 -8.55 -9.56
C ILE A 110 -5.87 -8.45 -10.99
N LEU A 111 -4.77 -9.15 -11.26
CA LEU A 111 -4.09 -9.13 -12.57
C LEU A 111 -4.89 -9.77 -13.70
N LYS A 112 -5.89 -10.62 -13.40
CA LYS A 112 -6.80 -11.16 -14.42
C LYS A 112 -7.81 -10.13 -14.95
N ASN A 113 -7.95 -8.99 -14.28
CA ASN A 113 -8.89 -7.92 -14.64
C ASN A 113 -8.20 -6.65 -15.16
N ALA A 114 -6.86 -6.66 -15.33
CA ALA A 114 -6.08 -5.58 -15.93
C ALA A 114 -5.84 -5.81 -17.43
#